data_AF-A0A067PJ93-F1
#
_entry.id   AF-A0A067PJ93-F1
#
_cell.length_a   1.000
_cell.length_b   1.000
_cell.length_c   1.000
_cell.angle_alpha   90.00
_cell.angle_beta   90.00
_cell.angle_gamma   90.00
#
_symmetry.space_group_name_H-M   'P 1'
#
loop_
_entity.id
_entity.type
_entity.pdbx_description
1 polymer ?
#
loop_
_entity_poly.entity_id
_entity_poly.type
_entity_poly.pdbx_seq_one_letter_code
_entity_poly.pdbx_strand_id
1 'polypeptide(L)'
;MGRVAGDTTGATREKMKKAFAECYKAVLNCTDETGRKRCDLFRELPDNRDYPDYYQLISHPIALSHLRKRGSANYYKDVQHFRDDWRLMLNIARTYNQEGSWVYIDAEEMEKVFVATFNRILVGYGLPVRLRLLVAQVVTMIPL
;
A
#
# COMPACT_ATOMS: atom_id res chain seq x y z
N MET A 1 12.73 -30.52 10.00
CA MET A 1 12.07 -30.40 8.67
C MET A 1 11.70 -28.94 8.42
N GLY A 2 12.44 -28.23 7.57
CA GLY A 2 12.15 -26.84 7.23
C GLY A 2 10.97 -26.75 6.25
N ARG A 3 9.97 -25.93 6.57
CA ARG A 3 8.94 -25.56 5.58
C ARG A 3 9.62 -24.69 4.53
N VAL A 4 9.83 -25.24 3.34
CA VAL A 4 10.13 -24.43 2.15
C VAL A 4 8.95 -23.49 1.97
N ALA A 5 9.17 -22.19 2.11
CA ALA A 5 8.15 -21.20 1.79
C ALA A 5 7.74 -21.44 0.33
N GLY A 6 6.51 -21.88 0.12
CA GLY A 6 6.06 -22.39 -1.17
C GLY A 6 6.31 -21.38 -2.27
N ASP A 7 7.05 -21.79 -3.29
CA ASP A 7 7.33 -20.95 -4.45
C ASP A 7 6.02 -20.47 -5.07
N THR A 8 5.82 -19.15 -5.14
CA THR A 8 4.63 -18.56 -5.77
C THR A 8 4.57 -19.04 -7.21
N THR A 9 3.54 -19.81 -7.59
CA THR A 9 3.46 -20.36 -8.96
C THR A 9 3.42 -19.25 -10.02
N GLY A 10 3.81 -19.57 -11.26
CA GLY A 10 3.72 -18.63 -12.38
C GLY A 10 2.30 -18.07 -12.58
N ALA A 11 1.28 -18.92 -12.43
CA ALA A 11 -0.12 -18.50 -12.49
C ALA A 11 -0.51 -17.56 -11.34
N THR A 12 -0.04 -17.83 -10.12
CA THR A 12 -0.27 -16.95 -8.95
C THR A 12 0.42 -15.59 -9.16
N ARG A 13 1.65 -15.57 -9.69
CA ARG A 13 2.36 -14.33 -10.01
C ARG A 13 1.60 -13.47 -11.02
N GLU A 14 1.05 -14.09 -12.05
CA GLU A 14 0.28 -13.35 -13.06
C GLU A 14 -1.01 -12.74 -12.48
N LYS A 15 -1.71 -13.48 -11.61
CA LYS A 15 -2.86 -12.93 -10.86
C LYS A 15 -2.44 -11.76 -9.97
N MET A 16 -1.31 -11.87 -9.27
CA MET A 16 -0.78 -10.80 -8.42
C MET A 16 -0.47 -9.54 -9.25
N LYS A 17 0.19 -9.66 -10.40
CA LYS A 17 0.50 -8.51 -11.26
C LYS A 17 -0.76 -7.76 -11.70
N LYS A 18 -1.79 -8.49 -12.11
CA LYS A 18 -3.09 -7.90 -12.48
C LYS A 18 -3.74 -7.20 -11.29
N ALA A 19 -3.79 -7.87 -10.14
CA ALA A 19 -4.32 -7.30 -8.91
C ALA A 19 -3.59 -6.01 -8.48
N PHE A 20 -2.25 -6.00 -8.56
CA PHE A 20 -1.43 -4.84 -8.21
C PHE A 20 -1.62 -3.68 -9.18
N ALA A 21 -1.72 -3.96 -10.48
CA ALA A 21 -2.00 -2.95 -11.50
C ALA A 21 -3.36 -2.27 -11.28
N GLU A 22 -4.38 -3.03 -10.90
CA GLU A 22 -5.70 -2.48 -10.59
C GLU A 22 -5.70 -1.65 -9.29
N CYS A 23 -5.01 -2.10 -8.24
CA CYS A 23 -4.83 -1.31 -7.02
C CYS A 23 -4.13 0.03 -7.31
N TYR A 24 -3.05 -0.02 -8.10
CA TYR A 24 -2.30 1.15 -8.52
C TYR A 24 -3.19 2.14 -9.29
N LYS A 25 -3.95 1.64 -10.28
CA LYS A 25 -4.87 2.47 -11.07
C LYS A 25 -5.96 3.10 -10.22
N ALA A 26 -6.52 2.37 -9.24
CA ALA A 26 -7.54 2.92 -8.35
C ALA A 26 -7.01 4.10 -7.54
N VAL A 27 -5.81 3.98 -6.95
CA VAL A 27 -5.20 5.06 -6.18
C VAL A 27 -4.83 6.26 -7.06
N LEU A 28 -4.31 6.03 -8.28
CA LEU A 28 -4.06 7.11 -9.25
C LEU A 28 -5.33 7.86 -9.68
N ASN A 29 -6.49 7.23 -9.53
CA ASN A 29 -7.77 7.85 -9.84
C ASN A 29 -8.42 8.54 -8.63
N CYS A 30 -7.83 8.44 -7.45
CA CYS A 30 -8.29 9.15 -6.26
C CYS A 30 -8.11 10.66 -6.45
N THR A 31 -9.23 11.39 -6.43
CA THR A 31 -9.28 12.85 -6.52
C THR A 31 -9.84 13.43 -5.24
N ASP A 32 -9.55 14.70 -4.99
CA ASP A 32 -10.32 15.51 -4.05
C ASP A 32 -11.60 16.06 -4.67
N GLU A 33 -12.35 16.82 -3.88
CA GLU A 33 -13.61 17.47 -4.26
C GLU A 33 -13.47 18.46 -5.42
N THR A 34 -12.25 18.95 -5.70
CA THR A 34 -11.96 19.85 -6.82
C THR A 34 -11.56 19.11 -8.09
N GLY A 35 -11.40 17.78 -8.01
CA GLY A 35 -10.89 16.95 -9.10
C GLY A 35 -9.36 16.87 -9.16
N ARG A 36 -8.63 17.50 -8.23
CA ARG A 36 -7.17 17.39 -8.14
C ARG A 36 -6.80 15.96 -7.75
N LYS A 37 -5.77 15.43 -8.40
CA LYS A 37 -5.25 14.08 -8.15
C LYS A 37 -4.45 14.08 -6.85
N ARG A 38 -4.89 13.30 -5.86
CA ARG A 38 -4.22 13.20 -4.55
C ARG A 38 -2.83 12.57 -4.64
N CYS A 39 -2.60 11.77 -5.67
CA CYS A 39 -1.34 11.05 -5.88
C CYS A 39 -0.18 11.90 -6.40
N ASP A 40 -0.40 13.16 -6.80
CA ASP A 40 0.59 13.92 -7.59
C ASP A 40 1.92 14.13 -6.86
N LEU A 41 1.89 14.42 -5.56
CA LEU A 41 3.10 14.60 -4.75
C LEU A 41 3.76 13.29 -4.29
N PHE A 42 3.17 12.13 -4.64
CA PHE A 42 3.68 10.80 -4.31
C PHE A 42 4.34 10.11 -5.51
N ARG A 43 4.35 10.77 -6.68
CA ARG A 43 4.79 10.16 -7.95
C ARG A 43 6.26 9.80 -7.94
N GLU A 44 7.10 10.73 -7.50
CA GLU A 44 8.55 10.61 -7.43
C GLU A 44 9.04 11.07 -6.05
N LEU A 45 10.26 10.68 -5.69
CA LEU A 45 10.89 11.17 -4.46
C LEU A 45 11.32 12.64 -4.62
N PRO A 46 11.34 13.43 -3.53
CA PRO A 46 11.96 14.76 -3.54
C PRO A 46 13.42 14.67 -3.99
N ASP A 47 13.90 15.66 -4.74
CA ASP A 47 15.32 15.72 -5.11
C ASP A 47 16.18 15.90 -3.85
N ASN A 48 17.20 15.06 -3.67
CA ASN A 48 18.06 15.10 -2.49
C ASN A 48 18.85 16.40 -2.36
N ARG A 49 19.14 17.09 -3.47
CA ARG A 49 19.81 18.40 -3.42
C ARG A 49 18.93 19.47 -2.79
N ASP A 50 17.63 19.39 -3.05
CA ASP A 50 16.65 20.39 -2.61
C ASP A 50 16.07 20.02 -1.23
N TYR A 51 16.03 18.74 -0.89
CA TYR A 51 15.49 18.20 0.36
C TYR A 51 16.44 17.20 1.03
N PRO A 52 17.64 17.62 1.46
CA PRO A 52 18.62 16.72 2.08
C PRO A 52 18.19 16.19 3.45
N ASP A 53 17.33 16.93 4.17
CA ASP A 53 16.75 16.56 5.45
C ASP A 53 15.75 15.39 5.33
N TYR A 54 15.02 15.32 4.21
CA TYR A 54 14.14 14.19 3.89
C TYR A 54 14.89 12.86 3.96
N TYR A 55 16.10 12.80 3.38
CA TYR A 55 16.93 11.59 3.34
C TYR A 55 17.67 11.30 4.66
N GLN A 56 17.72 12.26 5.57
CA GLN A 56 18.22 12.05 6.94
C GLN A 56 17.12 11.46 7.83
N LEU A 57 15.88 11.93 7.66
CA LEU A 57 14.74 11.49 8.46
C LEU A 57 14.18 10.14 7.97
N ILE A 58 14.16 9.92 6.66
CA ILE A 58 13.48 8.77 6.03
C ILE A 58 14.49 7.72 5.57
N SER A 59 14.60 6.63 6.32
CA SER A 59 15.59 5.57 6.03
C SER A 59 15.27 4.72 4.79
N HIS A 60 14.00 4.60 4.41
CA HIS A 60 13.57 3.78 3.27
C HIS A 60 12.65 4.56 2.34
N PRO A 61 13.16 5.55 1.57
CA PRO A 61 12.36 6.31 0.63
C PRO A 61 11.69 5.42 -0.41
N ILE A 62 10.41 5.65 -0.66
CA ILE A 62 9.62 4.96 -1.67
C ILE A 62 8.59 5.91 -2.28
N ALA A 63 8.26 5.69 -3.54
CA ALA A 63 7.33 6.51 -4.32
C ALA A 63 6.48 5.62 -5.23
N LEU A 64 5.43 6.18 -5.84
CA LEU A 64 4.56 5.44 -6.77
C LEU A 64 5.33 4.87 -7.96
N SER A 65 6.35 5.57 -8.48
CA SER A 65 7.20 5.07 -9.56
C SER A 65 7.89 3.74 -9.19
N HIS A 66 8.38 3.63 -7.95
CA HIS A 66 8.93 2.40 -7.39
C HIS A 66 7.88 1.30 -7.29
N LEU A 67 6.70 1.62 -6.72
CA LEU A 67 5.60 0.67 -6.54
C LEU A 67 5.12 0.10 -7.89
N ARG A 68 5.01 0.95 -8.91
CA ARG A 68 4.67 0.56 -10.29
C ARG A 68 5.68 -0.42 -10.87
N LYS A 69 6.98 -0.09 -10.78
CA LYS A 69 8.07 -0.92 -11.30
C LYS A 69 8.13 -2.27 -10.59
N ARG A 70 8.00 -2.28 -9.25
CA ARG A 70 8.02 -3.50 -8.44
C ARG A 70 6.78 -4.37 -8.72
N GLY A 71 5.61 -3.75 -8.92
CA GLY A 71 4.34 -4.43 -9.15
C GLY A 71 4.22 -5.15 -10.49
N SER A 72 4.89 -4.66 -11.53
CA SER A 72 4.96 -5.35 -12.84
C SER A 72 6.07 -6.40 -12.92
N ALA A 73 7.07 -6.30 -12.04
CA ALA A 73 8.16 -7.27 -11.90
C ALA A 73 7.75 -8.48 -11.03
N ASN A 74 8.66 -9.44 -10.87
CA ASN A 74 8.53 -10.54 -9.90
C ASN A 74 9.13 -10.17 -8.53
N TYR A 75 9.03 -8.90 -8.12
CA TYR A 75 9.66 -8.37 -6.91
C TYR A 75 8.93 -8.80 -5.64
N TYR A 76 7.60 -8.66 -5.63
CA TYR A 76 6.78 -9.03 -4.48
C TYR A 76 6.57 -10.54 -4.42
N LYS A 77 7.05 -11.15 -3.32
CA LYS A 77 6.93 -12.59 -3.06
C LYS A 77 5.49 -13.01 -2.77
N ASP A 78 4.76 -12.12 -2.11
CA ASP A 78 3.35 -12.28 -1.79
C ASP A 78 2.64 -10.91 -1.83
N VAL A 79 1.31 -10.94 -1.65
CA VAL A 79 0.46 -9.75 -1.65
C VAL A 79 0.68 -8.85 -0.42
N GLN A 80 1.24 -9.39 0.68
CA GLN A 80 1.50 -8.61 1.88
C GLN A 80 2.70 -7.70 1.70
N HIS A 81 3.76 -8.19 1.07
CA HIS A 81 4.92 -7.38 0.73
C HIS A 81 4.52 -6.16 -0.12
N PHE A 82 3.61 -6.33 -1.09
CA PHE A 82 3.05 -5.19 -1.85
C PHE A 82 2.28 -4.22 -0.95
N ARG A 83 1.40 -4.72 -0.07
CA ARG A 83 0.61 -3.89 0.85
C ARG A 83 1.50 -3.09 1.81
N ASP A 84 2.56 -3.70 2.30
CA ASP A 84 3.46 -3.11 3.28
C ASP A 84 4.30 -1.98 2.64
N ASP A 85 4.69 -2.13 1.38
CA ASP A 85 5.36 -1.07 0.59
C ASP A 85 4.44 0.15 0.34
N TRP A 86 3.14 -0.08 0.08
CA TRP A 86 2.15 1.01 0.00
C TRP A 86 2.00 1.75 1.34
N ARG A 87 1.89 1.00 2.43
CA ARG A 87 1.81 1.58 3.78
C ARG A 87 3.05 2.35 4.15
N LEU A 88 4.23 1.85 3.78
CA LEU A 88 5.49 2.55 3.98
C LEU A 88 5.46 3.92 3.30
N MET A 89 5.09 3.99 2.01
CA MET A 89 4.99 5.24 1.27
C MET A 89 4.04 6.25 1.95
N LEU A 90 2.85 5.80 2.34
CA LEU A 90 1.82 6.66 2.93
C LEU A 90 2.21 7.11 4.35
N ASN A 91 2.84 6.24 5.14
CA ASN A 91 3.34 6.58 6.47
C ASN A 91 4.53 7.55 6.42
N ILE A 92 5.40 7.44 5.43
CA ILE A 92 6.48 8.42 5.21
C ILE A 92 5.88 9.81 4.97
N ALA A 93 4.84 9.90 4.13
CA ALA A 93 4.15 11.17 3.91
C ALA A 93 3.55 11.74 5.20
N ARG A 94 2.92 10.91 6.04
CA ARG A 94 2.40 11.33 7.35
C ARG A 94 3.48 11.68 8.37
N THR A 95 4.67 11.09 8.26
CA THR A 95 5.79 11.35 9.18
C THR A 95 6.51 12.65 8.81
N TYR A 96 6.69 12.89 7.51
CA TYR A 96 7.43 14.05 7.02
C TYR A 96 6.56 15.32 6.98
N ASN A 97 5.25 15.18 6.77
CA ASN A 97 4.33 16.31 6.66
C ASN A 97 3.51 16.50 7.94
N GLN A 98 3.18 17.75 8.25
CA GLN A 98 2.35 18.09 9.41
C GLN A 98 0.96 17.45 9.31
N GLU A 99 0.45 16.94 10.44
CA GLU A 99 -0.92 16.47 10.55
C GLU A 99 -1.93 17.55 10.14
N GLY A 100 -2.94 17.17 9.36
CA GLY A 100 -3.91 18.10 8.79
C GLY A 100 -3.43 18.89 7.56
N SER A 101 -2.15 18.78 7.17
CA SER A 101 -1.70 19.30 5.88
C SER A 101 -2.35 18.53 4.72
N TRP A 102 -2.43 19.17 3.55
CA TRP A 102 -2.97 18.56 2.34
C TRP A 102 -2.32 17.20 1.97
N VAL A 103 -0.99 17.06 2.08
CA VAL A 103 -0.26 15.81 1.79
C VAL A 103 -0.59 14.74 2.83
N TYR A 104 -0.74 15.12 4.10
CA TYR A 104 -1.15 14.19 5.15
C TYR A 104 -2.55 13.64 4.87
N ILE A 105 -3.52 14.53 4.58
CA ILE A 105 -4.90 14.16 4.24
C ILE A 105 -4.93 13.31 2.96
N ASP A 106 -4.16 13.68 1.94
CA ASP A 106 -4.06 12.90 0.71
C ASP A 106 -3.55 11.48 0.98
N ALA A 107 -2.58 11.30 1.88
CA ALA A 107 -2.11 9.97 2.28
C ALA A 107 -3.20 9.14 2.98
N GLU A 108 -4.05 9.75 3.80
CA GLU A 108 -5.19 9.08 4.44
C GLU A 108 -6.26 8.64 3.43
N GLU A 109 -6.65 9.53 2.52
CA GLU A 109 -7.65 9.21 1.49
C GLU A 109 -7.13 8.17 0.49
N MET A 110 -5.86 8.28 0.10
CA MET A 110 -5.21 7.26 -0.74
C MET A 110 -5.15 5.89 -0.04
N GLU A 111 -4.89 5.84 1.28
CA GLU A 111 -4.89 4.57 2.02
C GLU A 111 -6.28 3.93 2.04
N LYS A 112 -7.35 4.71 2.25
CA LYS A 112 -8.73 4.21 2.23
C LYS A 112 -9.06 3.57 0.89
N VAL A 113 -8.78 4.26 -0.22
CA VAL A 113 -8.98 3.73 -1.59
C VAL A 113 -8.15 2.48 -1.83
N PHE A 114 -6.88 2.49 -1.42
CA PHE A 114 -5.99 1.36 -1.58
C PHE A 114 -6.49 0.13 -0.82
N VAL A 115 -6.80 0.25 0.48
CA VAL A 115 -7.24 -0.87 1.32
C VAL A 115 -8.55 -1.47 0.82
N ALA A 116 -9.54 -0.62 0.49
CA ALA A 116 -10.81 -1.06 -0.07
C ALA A 116 -10.62 -1.84 -1.39
N THR A 117 -9.81 -1.29 -2.29
CA THR A 117 -9.52 -1.90 -3.59
C THR A 117 -8.75 -3.21 -3.42
N PHE A 118 -7.69 -3.21 -2.62
CA PHE A 118 -6.84 -4.36 -2.35
C PHE A 118 -7.66 -5.53 -1.81
N ASN A 119 -8.49 -5.31 -0.78
CA ASN A 119 -9.32 -6.37 -0.21
C ASN A 119 -10.31 -6.95 -1.23
N ARG A 120 -11.01 -6.08 -1.98
CA ARG A 120 -11.97 -6.49 -3.01
C ARG A 120 -11.30 -7.34 -4.10
N ILE A 121 -10.15 -6.90 -4.59
CA ILE A 121 -9.45 -7.52 -5.71
C ILE A 121 -8.80 -8.84 -5.30
N LEU A 122 -8.18 -8.91 -4.13
CA LEU A 122 -7.58 -10.16 -3.67
C LEU A 122 -8.63 -11.27 -3.56
N VAL A 123 -9.83 -10.96 -3.07
CA VAL A 123 -10.96 -11.90 -3.07
C VAL A 123 -11.32 -12.31 -4.50
N GLY A 124 -11.47 -11.34 -5.41
CA GLY A 124 -11.82 -11.62 -6.81
C GLY A 124 -10.81 -12.51 -7.56
N TYR A 125 -9.52 -12.40 -7.28
CA TYR A 125 -8.48 -13.24 -7.87
C TYR A 125 -8.23 -14.56 -7.12
N GLY A 126 -8.88 -14.78 -5.98
CA GLY A 126 -8.64 -15.93 -5.10
C GLY A 126 -7.24 -15.93 -4.49
N LEU A 127 -6.69 -14.75 -4.23
CA LEU A 127 -5.37 -14.57 -3.61
C LEU A 127 -5.50 -14.59 -2.08
N PRO A 128 -4.48 -15.06 -1.35
CA PRO A 128 -4.56 -15.20 0.10
C PRO A 128 -4.70 -13.83 0.78
N VAL A 129 -5.90 -13.55 1.30
CA VAL A 129 -6.15 -12.45 2.22
C VAL A 129 -5.84 -12.91 3.64
N ARG A 130 -4.94 -12.22 4.34
CA ARG A 130 -4.98 -12.29 5.81
C ARG A 130 -6.13 -11.41 6.25
N LEU A 131 -7.32 -12.00 6.34
CA LEU A 131 -8.40 -11.46 7.15
C LEU A 131 -7.86 -11.39 8.59
N ARG A 132 -7.39 -10.21 9.00
CA ARG A 132 -7.37 -9.93 10.44
C ARG A 132 -8.82 -9.94 10.86
N LEU A 133 -9.19 -10.96 11.62
CA LEU A 133 -10.46 -11.10 12.31
C LEU A 133 -10.81 -9.75 12.97
N LEU A 134 -11.71 -9.00 12.35
CA LEU A 134 -12.62 -8.10 13.05
C LEU A 134 -13.95 -8.85 13.16
N VAL A 135 -13.91 -9.99 13.84
CA VAL A 135 -15.09 -10.57 14.47
C VAL A 135 -14.75 -10.74 15.94
N ALA A 136 -15.42 -9.90 16.74
CA ALA A 136 -15.77 -10.12 18.14
C ALA A 136 -14.63 -10.25 19.17
N GLN A 137 -14.19 -9.09 19.68
CA GLN A 137 -14.11 -8.91 21.13
C GLN A 137 -15.53 -8.84 21.72
N VAL A 138 -16.28 -9.94 21.71
CA VAL A 138 -17.50 -10.11 22.52
C VAL A 138 -17.70 -11.61 22.69
N VAL A 139 -17.03 -12.23 23.65
CA VAL A 139 -17.50 -13.36 24.52
C VAL A 139 -16.30 -13.76 25.39
N THR A 140 -15.95 -12.95 26.38
CA THR A 140 -15.27 -13.38 27.62
C THR A 140 -15.43 -12.26 28.63
N MET A 141 -16.56 -12.20 29.35
CA MET A 141 -16.73 -11.52 30.65
C MET A 141 -18.18 -11.68 31.13
N ILE A 142 -18.54 -12.91 31.54
CA ILE A 142 -19.49 -13.12 32.65
C ILE A 142 -18.98 -14.35 33.42
N PRO A 143 -18.31 -14.18 34.57
CA PRO A 143 -18.34 -15.19 35.62
C PRO A 143 -19.62 -15.02 36.45
N LEU A 144 -20.27 -16.14 36.75
CA LEU A 144 -21.23 -16.26 37.86
C LEU A 144 -20.50 -16.10 39.20
#